data_AF-A0A9P0KLP1-F1
#
_entry.id   AF-A0A9P0KLP1-F1
#
_cell.length_a   1.000
_cell.length_b   1.000
_cell.length_c   1.000
_cell.angle_alpha   90.00
_cell.angle_beta   90.00
_cell.angle_gamma   90.00
#
_symmetry.space_group_name_H-M   'P 1'
#
loop_
_entity.id
_entity.type
_entity.pdbx_description
1 polymer ?
#
loop_
_entity_poly.entity_id
_entity_poly.type
_entity_poly.pdbx_seq_one_letter_code
_entity_poly.pdbx_strand_id
1 'polypeptide(L)'
;MSGLPAVPPRRTSSPTKSNKQQLTPLQTLLQMGFPKHRAEKALAATGHKGAQQATEWLLAHVNDPLLDDNSPREYILYACPTGAFLQKLQNFWDKSKTMCGWNGCHNYSPHITLVSFFKVPDEDSLQLTQGLHKVMERQGAKLNEPLKLETYTSPSFMGFFVAEEHADYLKRIAMQFVKEVSNAIISDTYEQFDALTACFPWCTTTTARCIPKGSRSISLDPNVKSLHLSLAYQFPNTHYMTLKSLVEEIDADMSGSWELRLYSRDPRVNGKQVHKAIRGYSAIEADELDLRVGDCLYINGEALANTSDGWVEGTSAQTGQCGLLPSSYVERTCEMDAWTLHACISLDEDPLNNKRAPFSIGDSFSSSRCKQQQVHRQSSMASTCTANAPLAEPERLSRPPSRDYENLMDLKIAADQVGEGLLANGLRVDHVYSSPSLRCVQTADAVLRGLGVKQHVLVRVEPGLFEWTGWYQDAAAGQPDWMEAQELQQAGYHVDRAYRPHVHHQHLKDTTETCEEYYRRKANVCKGILEDNPSGSILIVGHSSTLETCSYELLGRSPRQPEEMMKLLRKIPYCALTHLTCDPDTGGKWTVVQTHAPPLSVTHSTNQTFDTKILQNYTD
;
A
#
# COMPACT_ATOMS: atom_id res chain seq x y z
N MET A 1 20.12 72.79 -34.73
CA MET A 1 19.49 71.98 -33.66
C MET A 1 19.59 70.53 -34.11
N SER A 2 20.17 69.57 -33.41
CA SER A 2 20.83 69.52 -32.11
C SER A 2 21.57 68.18 -32.11
N GLY A 3 22.88 68.21 -31.87
CA GLY A 3 23.72 67.01 -31.81
C GLY A 3 23.29 66.10 -30.66
N LEU A 4 23.24 64.80 -30.95
CA LEU A 4 23.01 63.75 -29.98
C LEU A 4 24.18 63.69 -28.98
N PRO A 5 23.92 63.61 -27.67
CA PRO A 5 24.96 63.56 -26.66
C PRO A 5 25.62 62.17 -26.60
N ALA A 6 26.95 62.18 -26.48
CA ALA A 6 27.78 60.99 -26.29
C ALA A 6 27.53 60.33 -24.92
N VAL A 7 27.48 59.00 -24.92
CA VAL A 7 27.33 58.15 -23.74
C VAL A 7 28.63 58.20 -22.89
N PRO A 8 28.57 58.41 -21.56
CA PRO A 8 29.76 58.41 -20.71
C PRO A 8 30.32 56.98 -20.50
N PRO A 9 31.62 56.83 -20.21
CA PRO A 9 32.29 55.53 -20.17
C PRO A 9 31.79 54.69 -19.00
N ARG A 10 31.34 53.46 -19.30
CA ARG A 10 30.93 52.47 -18.31
C ARG A 10 32.18 52.01 -17.54
N ARG A 11 32.26 52.37 -16.26
CA ARG A 11 33.30 51.92 -15.32
C ARG A 11 33.40 50.39 -15.35
N THR A 12 34.58 49.86 -15.68
CA THR A 12 34.94 48.46 -15.53
C THR A 12 35.16 48.17 -14.05
N SER A 13 34.18 47.55 -13.39
CA SER A 13 34.40 46.88 -12.10
C SER A 13 34.98 45.49 -12.36
N SER A 14 36.12 45.20 -11.74
CA SER A 14 36.77 43.89 -11.68
C SER A 14 35.81 42.79 -11.19
N PRO A 15 36.04 41.51 -11.59
CA PRO A 15 35.14 40.42 -11.26
C PRO A 15 35.29 40.07 -9.76
N THR A 16 34.38 40.58 -8.95
CA THR A 16 34.11 39.98 -7.64
C THR A 16 33.61 38.56 -7.91
N LYS A 17 34.34 37.56 -7.40
CA LYS A 17 33.92 36.16 -7.36
C LYS A 17 32.58 36.08 -6.61
N SER A 18 31.47 36.17 -7.33
CA SER A 18 30.16 35.88 -6.80
C SER A 18 30.11 34.38 -6.54
N ASN A 19 30.09 34.01 -5.27
CA ASN A 19 29.81 32.67 -4.80
C ASN A 19 28.39 32.33 -5.28
N LYS A 20 28.25 31.75 -6.48
CA LYS A 20 26.96 31.31 -7.01
C LYS A 20 26.51 30.16 -6.12
N GLN A 21 25.67 30.45 -5.12
CA GLN A 21 24.93 29.41 -4.42
C GLN A 21 24.21 28.57 -5.48
N GLN A 22 24.58 27.29 -5.57
CA GLN A 22 23.92 26.37 -6.47
C GLN A 22 22.49 26.19 -5.99
N LEU A 23 21.53 26.62 -6.82
CA LEU A 23 20.11 26.45 -6.53
C LEU A 23 19.77 24.96 -6.49
N THR A 24 18.89 24.56 -5.58
CA THR A 24 18.39 23.18 -5.55
C THR A 24 17.58 22.89 -6.82
N PRO A 25 17.41 21.61 -7.20
CA PRO A 25 16.56 21.25 -8.34
C PRO A 25 15.14 21.82 -8.24
N LEU A 26 14.54 21.78 -7.05
CA LEU A 26 13.23 22.37 -6.78
C LEU A 26 13.24 23.89 -7.00
N GLN A 27 14.20 24.60 -6.42
CA GLN A 27 14.33 26.06 -6.60
C GLN A 27 14.48 26.46 -8.07
N THR A 28 15.24 25.65 -8.84
CA THR A 28 15.42 25.86 -10.28
C THR A 28 14.09 25.74 -11.02
N LEU A 29 13.29 24.70 -10.74
CA LEU A 29 11.97 24.50 -11.37
C LEU A 29 10.97 25.60 -10.99
N LEU A 30 10.99 26.05 -9.73
CA LEU A 30 10.16 27.17 -9.28
C LEU A 30 10.54 28.47 -9.98
N GLN A 31 11.84 28.74 -10.19
CA GLN A 31 12.31 29.91 -10.94
C GLN A 31 11.93 29.85 -12.42
N MET A 32 11.79 28.65 -12.99
CA MET A 32 11.26 28.44 -14.34
C MET A 32 9.74 28.63 -14.45
N GLY A 33 9.04 28.82 -13.32
CA GLY A 33 7.60 29.08 -13.27
C GLY A 33 6.73 27.85 -13.14
N PHE A 34 7.29 26.67 -12.87
CA PHE A 34 6.49 25.48 -12.60
C PHE A 34 5.84 25.57 -11.21
N PRO A 35 4.54 25.22 -11.06
CA PRO A 35 3.89 25.12 -9.76
C PRO A 35 4.64 24.13 -8.84
N LYS A 36 4.67 24.43 -7.54
CA LYS A 36 5.42 23.64 -6.55
C LYS A 36 5.04 22.15 -6.57
N HIS A 37 3.75 21.84 -6.55
CA HIS A 37 3.27 20.44 -6.53
C HIS A 37 3.70 19.65 -7.78
N ARG A 38 3.65 20.28 -8.97
CA ARG A 38 4.15 19.65 -10.22
C ARG A 38 5.66 19.46 -10.19
N ALA A 39 6.41 20.45 -9.68
CA ALA A 39 7.86 20.34 -9.56
C ALA A 39 8.27 19.20 -8.61
N GLU A 40 7.59 19.07 -7.48
CA GLU A 40 7.82 17.98 -6.52
C GLU A 40 7.46 16.62 -7.11
N LYS A 41 6.29 16.50 -7.76
CA LYS A 41 5.89 15.28 -8.48
C LYS A 41 6.91 14.87 -9.54
N ALA A 42 7.40 15.83 -10.33
CA ALA A 42 8.38 15.55 -11.37
C ALA A 42 9.74 15.11 -10.80
N LEU A 43 10.18 15.70 -9.69
CA LEU A 43 11.39 15.28 -8.98
C LEU A 43 11.22 13.87 -8.40
N ALA A 44 10.08 13.57 -7.78
CA ALA A 44 9.76 12.24 -7.28
C ALA A 44 9.68 11.19 -8.42
N ALA A 45 9.04 11.52 -9.53
CA ALA A 45 8.92 10.63 -10.69
C ALA A 45 10.26 10.36 -11.39
N THR A 46 11.23 11.27 -11.25
CA THR A 46 12.57 11.14 -11.85
C THR A 46 13.66 10.68 -10.88
N GLY A 47 13.31 10.43 -9.62
CA GLY A 47 14.25 9.96 -8.60
C GLY A 47 15.25 11.02 -8.16
N HIS A 48 14.85 12.29 -8.18
CA HIS A 48 15.68 13.45 -7.81
C HIS A 48 17.00 13.58 -8.59
N LYS A 49 17.06 13.06 -9.82
CA LYS A 49 18.28 13.09 -10.67
C LYS A 49 18.69 14.49 -11.14
N GLY A 50 17.80 15.47 -11.02
CA GLY A 50 18.10 16.89 -11.26
C GLY A 50 16.95 17.65 -11.93
N ALA A 51 17.09 18.98 -11.99
CA ALA A 51 16.06 19.87 -12.55
C ALA A 51 15.83 19.62 -14.05
N GLN A 52 16.86 19.20 -14.79
CA GLN A 52 16.75 18.94 -16.22
C GLN A 52 15.82 17.75 -16.49
N GLN A 53 16.04 16.59 -15.85
CA GLN A 53 15.17 15.43 -16.09
C GLN A 53 13.75 15.69 -15.60
N ALA A 54 13.58 16.38 -14.47
CA ALA A 54 12.25 16.77 -13.98
C ALA A 54 11.53 17.72 -14.95
N THR A 55 12.24 18.65 -15.59
CA THR A 55 11.69 19.52 -16.64
C THR A 55 11.27 18.70 -17.86
N GLU A 56 12.13 17.80 -18.33
CA GLU A 56 11.81 16.92 -19.48
C GLU A 56 10.59 16.05 -19.17
N TRP A 57 10.47 15.53 -17.96
CA TRP A 57 9.31 14.77 -17.49
C TRP A 57 8.03 15.63 -17.49
N LEU A 58 8.07 16.87 -16.97
CA LEU A 58 6.94 17.80 -16.98
C LEU A 58 6.46 18.14 -18.38
N LEU A 59 7.39 18.29 -19.32
CA LEU A 59 7.07 18.56 -20.73
C LEU A 59 6.44 17.33 -21.40
N ALA A 60 6.89 16.12 -21.06
CA ALA A 60 6.30 14.88 -21.56
C ALA A 60 4.89 14.63 -21.01
N HIS A 61 4.62 15.06 -19.77
CA HIS A 61 3.34 14.87 -19.08
C HIS A 61 2.42 16.09 -19.19
N VAL A 62 2.71 17.06 -20.05
CA VAL A 62 1.90 18.28 -20.18
C VAL A 62 0.43 17.99 -20.54
N ASN A 63 0.20 16.87 -21.25
CA ASN A 63 -1.11 16.38 -21.66
C ASN A 63 -1.60 15.20 -20.79
N ASP A 64 -0.94 14.92 -19.65
CA ASP A 64 -1.38 13.89 -18.71
C ASP A 64 -2.59 14.41 -17.92
N PRO A 65 -3.77 13.77 -18.03
CA PRO A 65 -4.98 14.20 -17.32
C PRO A 65 -4.84 14.11 -15.79
N LEU A 66 -3.89 13.31 -15.28
CA LEU A 66 -3.64 13.07 -13.86
C LEU A 66 -2.36 13.78 -13.36
N LEU A 67 -1.79 14.71 -14.15
CA LEU A 67 -0.59 15.45 -13.75
C LEU A 67 -0.79 16.19 -12.42
N ASP A 68 -1.97 16.77 -12.19
CA ASP A 68 -2.30 17.53 -10.99
C ASP A 68 -2.91 16.70 -9.85
N ASP A 69 -3.04 15.38 -10.02
CA ASP A 69 -3.50 14.51 -8.94
C ASP A 69 -2.52 14.54 -7.75
N ASN A 70 -3.02 14.53 -6.52
CA ASN A 70 -2.21 14.52 -5.30
C ASN A 70 -2.10 13.13 -4.68
N SER A 71 -2.40 12.07 -5.45
CA SER A 71 -2.23 10.71 -5.00
C SER A 71 -0.76 10.42 -4.64
N PRO A 72 -0.49 9.89 -3.43
CA PRO A 72 0.87 9.62 -3.00
C PRO A 72 1.47 8.49 -3.84
N ARG A 73 2.76 8.64 -4.15
CA ARG A 73 3.53 7.67 -4.91
C ARG A 73 3.89 6.46 -4.04
N GLU A 74 3.93 5.28 -4.64
CA GLU A 74 4.29 4.04 -3.95
C GLU A 74 5.77 3.76 -4.05
N TYR A 75 6.41 3.45 -2.92
CA TYR A 75 7.83 3.19 -2.78
C TYR A 75 8.08 1.80 -2.21
N ILE A 76 9.25 1.25 -2.49
CA ILE A 76 9.66 -0.08 -2.02
C ILE A 76 11.18 -0.17 -1.87
N LEU A 77 11.64 -0.87 -0.84
CA LEU A 77 13.08 -1.07 -0.59
C LEU A 77 13.46 -2.54 -0.76
N TYR A 78 14.39 -2.78 -1.67
CA TYR A 78 14.91 -4.10 -2.01
C TYR A 78 16.40 -4.23 -1.68
N ALA A 79 16.82 -5.46 -1.36
CA ALA A 79 18.19 -5.90 -1.55
C ALA A 79 18.27 -6.71 -2.85
N CYS A 80 19.10 -6.28 -3.79
CA CYS A 80 19.23 -6.90 -5.11
C CYS A 80 20.63 -7.52 -5.26
N PRO A 81 20.75 -8.76 -5.74
CA PRO A 81 22.04 -9.37 -6.02
C PRO A 81 22.68 -8.69 -7.24
N THR A 82 24.01 -8.71 -7.29
CA THR A 82 24.79 -8.19 -8.40
C THR A 82 25.85 -9.19 -8.87
N GLY A 83 26.62 -8.83 -9.89
CA GLY A 83 27.73 -9.64 -10.38
C GLY A 83 27.29 -10.98 -10.99
N ALA A 84 28.11 -12.02 -10.78
CA ALA A 84 27.93 -13.33 -11.40
C ALA A 84 26.67 -14.06 -10.93
N PHE A 85 26.25 -13.85 -9.68
CA PHE A 85 25.02 -14.46 -9.16
C PHE A 85 23.78 -13.93 -9.86
N LEU A 86 23.70 -12.60 -10.06
CA LEU A 86 22.63 -11.98 -10.85
C LEU A 86 22.56 -12.56 -12.27
N GLN A 87 23.70 -12.78 -12.94
CA GLN A 87 23.72 -13.38 -14.27
C GLN A 87 23.16 -14.80 -14.28
N LYS A 88 23.47 -15.63 -13.27
CA LYS A 88 22.87 -16.97 -13.13
C LYS A 88 21.35 -16.90 -12.94
N LEU A 89 20.87 -15.97 -12.11
CA LEU A 89 19.43 -15.76 -11.89
C LEU A 89 18.71 -15.31 -13.17
N GLN A 90 19.32 -14.41 -13.95
CA GLN A 90 18.79 -13.97 -15.24
C GLN A 90 18.72 -15.12 -16.25
N ASN A 91 19.79 -15.91 -16.35
CA ASN A 91 19.79 -17.10 -17.21
C ASN A 91 18.71 -18.11 -16.80
N PHE A 92 18.50 -18.31 -15.51
CA PHE A 92 17.40 -19.14 -15.00
C PHE A 92 16.04 -18.60 -15.45
N TRP A 93 15.81 -17.29 -15.39
CA TRP A 93 14.54 -16.71 -15.83
C TRP A 93 14.32 -16.75 -17.33
N ASP A 94 15.36 -16.52 -18.12
CA ASP A 94 15.25 -16.66 -19.58
C ASP A 94 14.91 -18.10 -19.97
N LYS A 95 15.58 -19.09 -19.35
CA LYS A 95 15.28 -20.51 -19.55
C LYS A 95 13.86 -20.86 -19.07
N SER A 96 13.47 -20.43 -17.88
CA SER A 96 12.16 -20.76 -17.31
C SER A 96 11.02 -20.08 -18.07
N LYS A 97 11.16 -18.83 -18.54
CA LYS A 97 10.21 -18.17 -19.44
C LYS A 97 10.09 -18.95 -20.76
N THR A 98 11.22 -19.39 -21.33
CA THR A 98 11.23 -20.15 -22.60
C THR A 98 10.60 -21.54 -22.47
N MET A 99 10.89 -22.26 -21.39
CA MET A 99 10.48 -23.66 -21.21
C MET A 99 9.11 -23.80 -20.55
N CYS A 100 8.74 -22.88 -19.66
CA CYS A 100 7.57 -22.99 -18.78
C CYS A 100 6.60 -21.80 -18.93
N GLY A 101 6.90 -20.83 -19.79
CA GLY A 101 6.12 -19.62 -19.95
C GLY A 101 6.25 -18.64 -18.78
N TRP A 102 5.40 -17.62 -18.79
CA TRP A 102 5.39 -16.57 -17.77
C TRP A 102 4.87 -17.10 -16.43
N ASN A 103 5.71 -17.09 -15.40
CA ASN A 103 5.29 -17.24 -14.01
C ASN A 103 5.47 -15.93 -13.21
N GLY A 104 5.02 -15.90 -11.95
CA GLY A 104 4.96 -14.69 -11.14
C GLY A 104 6.29 -13.96 -10.95
N CYS A 105 7.42 -14.67 -10.96
CA CYS A 105 8.74 -14.07 -10.74
C CYS A 105 9.16 -13.09 -11.84
N HIS A 106 8.73 -13.30 -13.09
CA HIS A 106 9.16 -12.48 -14.23
C HIS A 106 8.61 -11.05 -14.20
N ASN A 107 7.68 -10.75 -13.29
CA ASN A 107 7.23 -9.39 -13.05
C ASN A 107 8.31 -8.54 -12.37
N TYR A 108 9.36 -9.14 -11.80
CA TYR A 108 10.38 -8.44 -11.03
C TYR A 108 11.78 -8.98 -11.34
N SER A 109 12.80 -8.12 -11.31
CA SER A 109 14.21 -8.55 -11.28
C SER A 109 14.54 -9.18 -9.91
N PRO A 110 15.66 -9.93 -9.75
CA PRO A 110 15.86 -10.71 -8.53
C PRO A 110 16.10 -9.78 -7.36
N HIS A 111 15.40 -10.04 -6.27
CA HIS A 111 15.42 -9.17 -5.11
C HIS A 111 14.98 -9.93 -3.85
N ILE A 112 15.31 -9.33 -2.71
CA ILE A 112 14.76 -9.63 -1.40
C ILE A 112 14.01 -8.37 -0.92
N THR A 113 12.73 -8.52 -0.59
CA THR A 113 11.90 -7.41 -0.10
C THR A 113 12.21 -7.06 1.34
N LEU A 114 12.83 -5.90 1.59
CA LEU A 114 13.17 -5.42 2.93
C LEU A 114 12.06 -4.57 3.55
N VAL A 115 11.44 -3.70 2.76
CA VAL A 115 10.26 -2.91 3.13
C VAL A 115 9.26 -3.08 1.99
N SER A 116 8.03 -3.51 2.30
CA SER A 116 6.98 -3.71 1.31
C SER A 116 6.46 -2.38 0.77
N PHE A 117 5.59 -2.38 -0.25
CA PHE A 117 5.05 -1.13 -0.79
C PHE A 117 4.44 -0.22 0.29
N PHE A 118 4.84 1.05 0.25
CA PHE A 118 4.36 2.10 1.14
C PHE A 118 4.11 3.39 0.36
N LYS A 119 3.22 4.25 0.85
CA LYS A 119 2.79 5.48 0.14
C LYS A 119 3.42 6.70 0.77
N VAL A 120 4.04 7.55 -0.05
CA VAL A 120 4.68 8.80 0.39
C VAL A 120 4.27 9.95 -0.52
N PRO A 121 3.91 11.13 0.03
CA PRO A 121 3.71 12.35 -0.76
C PRO A 121 4.96 12.72 -1.56
N ASP A 122 4.80 13.35 -2.72
CA ASP A 122 5.93 13.68 -3.60
C ASP A 122 6.93 14.64 -2.94
N GLU A 123 6.48 15.51 -2.04
CA GLU A 123 7.32 16.46 -1.28
C GLU A 123 8.28 15.78 -0.28
N ASP A 124 7.92 14.59 0.22
CA ASP A 124 8.70 13.85 1.23
C ASP A 124 9.62 12.78 0.59
N SER A 125 9.65 12.72 -0.76
CA SER A 125 10.36 11.68 -1.50
C SER A 125 11.89 11.76 -1.38
N LEU A 126 12.43 12.97 -1.16
CA LEU A 126 13.89 13.16 -1.00
C LEU A 126 14.38 12.60 0.34
N GLN A 127 13.58 12.73 1.39
CA GLN A 127 13.86 12.25 2.74
C GLN A 127 14.05 10.73 2.76
N LEU A 128 13.39 9.99 1.87
CA LEU A 128 13.58 8.55 1.72
C LEU A 128 15.00 8.22 1.30
N THR A 129 15.50 8.87 0.25
CA THR A 129 16.86 8.64 -0.27
C THR A 129 17.91 9.06 0.76
N GLN A 130 17.72 10.23 1.38
CA GLN A 130 18.61 10.73 2.43
C GLN A 130 18.63 9.80 3.66
N GLY A 131 17.46 9.31 4.09
CA GLY A 131 17.34 8.36 5.19
C GLY A 131 18.08 7.07 4.91
N LEU A 132 17.97 6.53 3.68
CA LEU A 132 18.72 5.32 3.29
C LEU A 132 20.24 5.55 3.32
N HIS A 133 20.73 6.67 2.78
CA HIS A 133 22.15 7.03 2.85
C HIS A 133 22.65 7.12 4.29
N LYS A 134 21.91 7.83 5.17
CA LYS A 134 22.27 7.94 6.59
C LYS A 134 22.33 6.59 7.31
N VAL A 135 21.45 5.66 6.97
CA VAL A 135 21.49 4.30 7.54
C VAL A 135 22.74 3.56 7.07
N MET A 136 23.09 3.69 5.79
CA MET A 136 24.25 3.03 5.20
C MET A 136 25.61 3.64 5.61
N GLU A 137 25.63 4.87 6.10
CA GLU A 137 26.82 5.50 6.68
C GLU A 137 27.13 5.03 8.11
N ARG A 138 26.21 4.31 8.77
CA ARG A 138 26.41 3.80 10.14
C ARG A 138 27.39 2.64 10.15
N GLN A 139 28.18 2.56 11.21
CA GLN A 139 29.11 1.46 11.42
C GLN A 139 28.37 0.12 11.46
N GLY A 140 28.84 -0.86 10.69
CA GLY A 140 28.24 -2.20 10.60
C GLY A 140 27.02 -2.28 9.69
N ALA A 141 26.74 -1.25 8.88
CA ALA A 141 25.70 -1.28 7.85
C ALA A 141 26.12 -1.99 6.55
N LYS A 142 27.38 -2.45 6.45
CA LYS A 142 27.92 -3.21 5.31
C LYS A 142 28.17 -4.67 5.66
N LEU A 143 28.03 -5.52 4.67
CA LEU A 143 28.30 -6.95 4.72
C LEU A 143 29.80 -7.18 4.69
N ASN A 144 30.26 -7.99 5.64
CA ASN A 144 31.64 -8.45 5.77
C ASN A 144 31.85 -9.86 5.19
N GLU A 145 30.76 -10.56 4.88
CA GLU A 145 30.76 -11.90 4.29
C GLU A 145 29.56 -12.07 3.33
N PRO A 146 29.62 -13.03 2.38
CA PRO A 146 28.52 -13.31 1.46
C PRO A 146 27.22 -13.68 2.18
N LEU A 147 26.08 -13.22 1.65
CA LEU A 147 24.76 -13.59 2.19
C LEU A 147 24.49 -15.07 1.96
N LYS A 148 24.36 -15.83 3.03
CA LYS A 148 24.05 -17.26 2.99
C LYS A 148 22.58 -17.47 2.63
N LEU A 149 22.38 -18.26 1.58
CA LEU A 149 21.09 -18.54 0.97
C LEU A 149 20.79 -20.04 1.04
N GLU A 150 19.58 -20.38 1.49
CA GLU A 150 19.09 -21.75 1.64
C GLU A 150 18.02 -22.03 0.58
N THR A 151 18.29 -23.00 -0.29
CA THR A 151 17.35 -23.41 -1.34
C THR A 151 16.09 -24.02 -0.76
N TYR A 152 14.93 -23.53 -1.20
CA TYR A 152 13.63 -24.09 -0.86
C TYR A 152 12.80 -24.30 -2.12
N THR A 153 12.21 -25.49 -2.23
CA THR A 153 11.32 -25.85 -3.33
C THR A 153 10.06 -26.53 -2.81
N SER A 154 8.91 -26.09 -3.32
CA SER A 154 7.60 -26.69 -3.08
C SER A 154 6.80 -26.66 -4.40
N PRO A 155 5.69 -27.41 -4.51
CA PRO A 155 4.87 -27.43 -5.71
C PRO A 155 4.37 -26.06 -6.17
N SER A 156 4.25 -25.08 -5.26
CA SER A 156 3.71 -23.75 -5.55
C SER A 156 4.73 -22.61 -5.47
N PHE A 157 5.95 -22.88 -5.01
CA PHE A 157 6.97 -21.86 -4.77
C PHE A 157 8.39 -22.44 -4.83
N MET A 158 9.30 -21.71 -5.46
CA MET A 158 10.74 -22.00 -5.45
C MET A 158 11.52 -20.72 -5.19
N GLY A 159 12.53 -20.79 -4.35
CA GLY A 159 13.33 -19.63 -3.99
C GLY A 159 14.49 -19.94 -3.07
N PHE A 160 15.20 -18.89 -2.68
CA PHE A 160 16.23 -18.93 -1.67
C PHE A 160 15.77 -18.20 -0.42
N PHE A 161 15.82 -18.83 0.74
CA PHE A 161 15.66 -18.17 2.02
C PHE A 161 16.99 -17.63 2.51
N VAL A 162 16.98 -16.46 3.11
CA VAL A 162 18.18 -15.92 3.77
C VAL A 162 18.36 -16.66 5.10
N ALA A 163 19.56 -17.18 5.35
CA ALA A 163 19.88 -17.81 6.64
C ALA A 163 19.61 -16.84 7.80
N GLU A 164 19.18 -17.38 8.96
CA GLU A 164 18.68 -16.57 10.09
C GLU A 164 19.66 -15.47 10.53
N GLU A 165 20.96 -15.81 10.59
CA GLU A 165 22.05 -14.90 10.96
C GLU A 165 22.13 -13.64 10.09
N HIS A 166 21.98 -13.80 8.77
CA HIS A 166 22.01 -12.71 7.79
C HIS A 166 20.64 -12.07 7.60
N ALA A 167 19.55 -12.81 7.82
CA ALA A 167 18.20 -12.27 7.77
C ALA A 167 18.01 -11.20 8.84
N ASP A 168 18.52 -11.42 10.05
CA ASP A 168 18.45 -10.44 11.14
C ASP A 168 19.27 -9.19 10.86
N TYR A 169 20.39 -9.33 10.14
CA TYR A 169 21.17 -8.19 9.66
C TYR A 169 20.36 -7.31 8.69
N LEU A 170 19.76 -7.91 7.65
CA LEU A 170 18.95 -7.17 6.68
C LEU A 170 17.70 -6.55 7.31
N LYS A 171 17.06 -7.24 8.26
CA LYS A 171 15.94 -6.70 9.05
C LYS A 171 16.35 -5.49 9.88
N ARG A 172 17.55 -5.50 10.49
CA ARG A 172 18.08 -4.33 11.23
C ARG A 172 18.22 -3.12 10.31
N ILE A 173 18.74 -3.30 9.09
CA ILE A 173 18.81 -2.22 8.09
C ILE A 173 17.41 -1.68 7.78
N ALA A 174 16.45 -2.57 7.50
CA ALA A 174 15.08 -2.19 7.20
C ALA A 174 14.43 -1.41 8.36
N MET A 175 14.57 -1.89 9.60
CA MET A 175 14.06 -1.21 10.80
C MET A 175 14.70 0.15 11.01
N GLN A 176 16.01 0.29 10.77
CA GLN A 176 16.70 1.56 10.89
C GLN A 176 16.28 2.55 9.80
N PHE A 177 16.08 2.09 8.57
CA PHE A 177 15.53 2.90 7.48
C PHE A 177 14.14 3.42 7.84
N VAL A 178 13.26 2.53 8.32
CA VAL A 178 11.91 2.91 8.76
C VAL A 178 11.97 3.98 9.84
N LYS A 179 12.81 3.77 10.87
CA LYS A 179 12.98 4.74 11.97
C LYS A 179 13.51 6.08 11.48
N GLU A 180 14.52 6.09 10.62
CA GLU A 180 15.15 7.31 10.13
C GLU A 180 14.18 8.14 9.28
N VAL A 181 13.46 7.49 8.36
CA VAL A 181 12.47 8.13 7.49
C VAL A 181 11.31 8.69 8.31
N SER A 182 10.75 7.90 9.22
CA SER A 182 9.65 8.37 10.09
C SER A 182 10.07 9.59 10.91
N ASN A 183 11.28 9.58 11.47
CA ASN A 183 11.78 10.72 12.23
C ASN A 183 12.00 11.96 11.36
N ALA A 184 12.57 11.82 10.16
CA ALA A 184 12.83 12.95 9.27
C ALA A 184 11.53 13.65 8.87
N ILE A 185 10.51 12.89 8.48
CA ILE A 185 9.24 13.42 7.98
C ILE A 185 8.41 14.03 9.13
N ILE A 186 8.48 13.44 10.32
CA ILE A 186 7.87 14.03 11.52
C ILE A 186 8.60 15.33 11.92
N SER A 187 9.93 15.35 11.93
CA SER A 187 10.74 16.51 12.35
C SER A 187 10.58 17.71 11.41
N ASP A 188 10.58 17.49 10.09
CA ASP A 188 10.35 18.54 9.08
C ASP A 188 9.00 19.26 9.28
N THR A 189 8.00 18.51 9.79
CA THR A 189 6.69 19.07 10.12
C THR A 189 6.81 20.10 11.26
N TYR A 190 7.62 19.85 12.29
CA TYR A 190 7.78 20.74 13.44
C TYR A 190 8.58 22.02 13.12
N GLU A 191 9.63 21.93 12.30
CA GLU A 191 10.45 23.11 11.93
C GLU A 191 9.67 24.15 11.09
N GLN A 192 8.74 23.71 10.24
CA GLN A 192 7.83 24.62 9.51
C GLN A 192 6.94 25.43 10.46
N PHE A 193 6.52 24.86 11.60
CA PHE A 193 5.69 25.56 12.58
C PHE A 193 6.46 26.62 13.38
N ASP A 194 7.72 26.35 13.73
CA ASP A 194 8.56 27.32 14.44
C ASP A 194 8.92 28.53 13.56
N ALA A 195 9.15 28.30 12.25
CA ALA A 195 9.38 29.38 11.30
C ALA A 195 8.15 30.31 11.14
N LEU A 196 6.94 29.74 11.07
CA LEU A 196 5.69 30.52 11.03
C LEU A 196 5.45 31.30 12.33
N THR A 197 5.82 30.72 13.47
CA THR A 197 5.73 31.37 14.79
C THR A 197 6.70 32.55 14.92
N ALA A 198 7.90 32.45 14.33
CA ALA A 198 8.87 33.53 14.30
C ALA A 198 8.48 34.70 13.38
N CYS A 199 7.69 34.45 12.32
CA CYS A 199 7.30 35.47 11.34
C CYS A 199 6.05 36.29 11.73
N PHE A 200 5.25 35.84 12.71
CA PHE A 200 4.02 36.55 13.14
C PHE A 200 3.92 36.70 14.67
N PRO A 201 4.68 37.61 15.30
CA PRO A 201 4.81 37.71 16.76
C PRO A 201 3.56 38.23 17.48
N TRP A 202 2.57 38.80 16.77
CA TRP A 202 1.40 39.45 17.38
C TRP A 202 0.16 38.55 17.56
N CYS A 203 0.27 37.26 17.22
CA CYS A 203 -0.82 36.29 17.41
C CYS A 203 -0.73 35.47 18.71
N THR A 204 0.07 35.88 19.71
CA THR A 204 0.27 35.09 20.93
C THR A 204 -0.34 35.74 22.18
N THR A 205 -1.62 35.43 22.44
CA THR A 205 -2.18 35.49 23.81
C THR A 205 -3.07 34.27 24.06
N THR A 206 -2.44 33.24 24.63
CA THR A 206 -2.94 32.21 25.56
C THR A 206 -4.40 31.76 25.45
N THR A 207 -4.64 30.63 24.79
CA THR A 207 -5.34 29.45 25.36
C THR A 207 -5.08 28.21 24.49
N ALA A 208 -4.68 27.12 25.15
CA ALA A 208 -4.43 25.77 24.64
C ALA A 208 -3.27 25.59 23.64
N ARG A 209 -2.36 24.67 23.97
CA ARG A 209 -1.49 24.00 22.99
C ARG A 209 -2.39 23.21 22.03
N CYS A 210 -2.95 23.89 21.04
CA CYS A 210 -3.58 23.26 19.91
C CYS A 210 -2.45 22.68 19.04
N ILE A 211 -2.09 21.42 19.28
CA ILE A 211 -1.39 20.61 18.29
C ILE A 211 -2.33 20.57 17.06
N PRO A 212 -1.91 21.07 15.89
CA PRO A 212 -2.74 20.97 14.70
C PRO A 212 -3.01 19.49 14.40
N LYS A 213 -4.29 19.12 14.26
CA LYS A 213 -4.72 17.81 13.75
C LYS A 213 -4.19 17.65 12.32
N GLY A 214 -3.11 16.89 12.18
CA GLY A 214 -2.46 16.59 10.91
C GLY A 214 -1.03 16.12 11.10
N SER A 215 -0.80 15.12 11.97
CA SER A 215 0.46 14.38 11.92
C SER A 215 0.50 13.67 10.57
N ARG A 216 1.41 14.09 9.69
CA ARG A 216 1.74 13.39 8.44
C ARG A 216 2.37 12.05 8.81
N SER A 217 1.56 11.03 9.09
CA SER A 217 2.05 9.68 9.36
C SER A 217 2.08 8.89 8.06
N ILE A 218 3.28 8.50 7.64
CA ILE A 218 3.47 7.50 6.59
C ILE A 218 3.43 6.13 7.26
N SER A 219 2.62 5.22 6.74
CA SER A 219 2.63 3.82 7.16
C SER A 219 3.80 3.13 6.47
N LEU A 220 4.83 2.80 7.25
CA LEU A 220 6.07 2.22 6.79
C LEU A 220 6.45 1.06 7.71
N ASP A 221 6.34 -0.18 7.21
CA ASP A 221 6.60 -1.37 8.01
C ASP A 221 7.76 -2.20 7.44
N PRO A 222 8.79 -2.51 8.26
CA PRO A 222 9.86 -3.40 7.84
C PRO A 222 9.31 -4.81 7.64
N ASN A 223 9.86 -5.54 6.67
CA ASN A 223 9.48 -6.93 6.44
C ASN A 223 10.04 -7.83 7.55
N VAL A 224 9.16 -8.23 8.47
CA VAL A 224 9.48 -9.11 9.60
C VAL A 224 9.28 -10.61 9.30
N LYS A 225 8.87 -10.97 8.07
CA LYS A 225 8.73 -12.36 7.64
C LYS A 225 10.11 -12.97 7.33
N SER A 226 10.13 -14.25 6.99
CA SER A 226 11.32 -14.90 6.44
C SER A 226 11.70 -14.22 5.11
N LEU A 227 12.88 -13.59 5.12
CA LEU A 227 13.43 -12.95 3.94
C LEU A 227 13.81 -14.01 2.91
N HIS A 228 13.41 -13.77 1.67
CA HIS A 228 13.65 -14.72 0.59
C HIS A 228 13.77 -14.00 -0.75
N LEU A 229 14.50 -14.63 -1.67
CA LEU A 229 14.52 -14.33 -3.09
C LEU A 229 13.65 -15.35 -3.81
N SER A 230 12.63 -14.86 -4.52
CA SER A 230 11.71 -15.73 -5.27
C SER A 230 12.28 -16.07 -6.63
N LEU A 231 12.32 -17.36 -6.98
CA LEU A 231 12.75 -17.84 -8.29
C LEU A 231 11.55 -18.17 -9.19
N ALA A 232 10.54 -18.85 -8.65
CA ALA A 232 9.33 -19.18 -9.39
C ALA A 232 8.14 -19.32 -8.44
N TYR A 233 6.98 -18.80 -8.84
CA TYR A 233 5.70 -18.97 -8.15
C TYR A 233 4.55 -18.72 -9.13
N GLN A 234 3.32 -19.10 -8.78
CA GLN A 234 2.16 -19.00 -9.68
C GLN A 234 2.39 -19.71 -11.04
N PHE A 235 2.97 -20.91 -11.02
CA PHE A 235 3.14 -21.76 -12.20
C PHE A 235 2.28 -23.02 -12.10
N PRO A 236 1.86 -23.62 -13.24
CA PRO A 236 1.19 -24.91 -13.24
C PRO A 236 2.06 -26.04 -12.67
N ASN A 237 1.47 -26.99 -11.93
CA ASN A 237 2.20 -28.14 -11.37
C ASN A 237 2.92 -28.99 -12.42
N THR A 238 2.47 -28.97 -13.68
CA THR A 238 3.13 -29.64 -14.81
C THR A 238 4.56 -29.12 -15.05
N HIS A 239 4.84 -27.87 -14.68
CA HIS A 239 6.16 -27.25 -14.86
C HIS A 239 7.11 -27.50 -13.67
N TYR A 240 6.63 -28.11 -12.58
CA TYR A 240 7.40 -28.26 -11.34
C TYR A 240 8.73 -28.99 -11.55
N MET A 241 8.74 -30.13 -12.25
CA MET A 241 9.98 -30.90 -12.43
C MET A 241 11.03 -30.14 -13.27
N THR A 242 10.58 -29.46 -14.32
CA THR A 242 11.44 -28.62 -15.17
C THR A 242 12.03 -27.46 -14.38
N LEU A 243 11.19 -26.73 -13.64
CA LEU A 243 11.64 -25.60 -12.82
C LEU A 243 12.58 -26.05 -11.71
N LYS A 244 12.28 -27.17 -11.05
CA LYS A 244 13.13 -27.73 -9.99
C LYS A 244 14.53 -28.06 -10.52
N SER A 245 14.62 -28.73 -11.67
CA SER A 245 15.90 -29.02 -12.32
C SER A 245 16.69 -27.75 -12.64
N LEU A 246 16.02 -26.68 -13.08
CA LEU A 246 16.67 -25.39 -13.36
C LEU A 246 17.15 -24.69 -12.09
N VAL A 247 16.41 -24.79 -10.97
CA VAL A 247 16.84 -24.24 -9.67
C VAL A 247 18.06 -24.96 -9.14
N GLU A 248 18.15 -26.28 -9.31
CA GLU A 248 19.31 -27.10 -8.90
C GLU A 248 20.60 -26.75 -9.66
N GLU A 249 20.52 -26.09 -10.82
CA GLU A 249 21.70 -25.55 -11.55
C GLU A 249 22.26 -24.26 -10.92
N ILE A 250 21.50 -23.60 -10.03
CA ILE A 250 21.90 -22.34 -9.43
C ILE A 250 22.70 -22.63 -8.16
N ASP A 251 23.95 -22.20 -8.18
CA ASP A 251 24.83 -22.24 -7.02
C ASP A 251 24.54 -21.02 -6.12
N ALA A 252 23.90 -21.27 -4.97
CA ALA A 252 23.52 -20.26 -4.00
C ALA A 252 24.72 -19.67 -3.25
N ASP A 253 25.86 -20.38 -3.20
CA ASP A 253 27.08 -19.93 -2.50
C ASP A 253 27.80 -18.79 -3.26
N MET A 254 27.38 -18.53 -4.50
CA MET A 254 27.91 -17.43 -5.32
C MET A 254 27.30 -16.05 -5.02
N SER A 255 26.42 -15.93 -4.02
CA SER A 255 25.69 -14.73 -3.59
C SER A 255 26.58 -13.65 -2.93
N GLY A 256 27.72 -13.34 -3.55
CA GLY A 256 28.78 -12.53 -2.94
C GLY A 256 28.55 -11.02 -2.90
N SER A 257 27.72 -10.46 -3.78
CA SER A 257 27.56 -9.01 -3.90
C SER A 257 26.11 -8.56 -4.00
N TRP A 258 25.77 -7.52 -3.22
CA TRP A 258 24.41 -7.03 -3.09
C TRP A 258 24.33 -5.50 -3.01
N GLU A 259 23.21 -4.96 -3.44
CA GLU A 259 22.91 -3.53 -3.37
C GLU A 259 21.53 -3.30 -2.79
N LEU A 260 21.39 -2.28 -1.94
CA LEU A 260 20.08 -1.74 -1.58
C LEU A 260 19.59 -0.83 -2.69
N ARG A 261 18.34 -1.04 -3.11
CA ARG A 261 17.68 -0.23 -4.14
C ARG A 261 16.33 0.25 -3.66
N LEU A 262 16.17 1.57 -3.64
CA LEU A 262 14.91 2.23 -3.37
C LEU A 262 14.23 2.53 -4.70
N TYR A 263 13.08 1.90 -4.92
CA TYR A 263 12.26 2.13 -6.11
C TYR A 263 10.98 2.86 -5.76
N SER A 264 10.40 3.51 -6.77
CA SER A 264 9.02 3.93 -6.73
C SER A 264 8.31 3.60 -8.03
N ARG A 265 6.99 3.51 -7.98
CA ARG A 265 6.15 3.25 -9.16
C ARG A 265 4.98 4.22 -9.21
N ASP A 266 4.50 4.46 -10.43
CA ASP A 266 3.32 5.29 -10.63
C ASP A 266 2.07 4.56 -10.10
N PRO A 267 1.19 5.22 -9.31
CA PRO A 267 -0.03 4.59 -8.79
C PRO A 267 -0.92 3.96 -9.88
N ARG A 268 -0.84 4.44 -11.13
CA ARG A 268 -1.60 3.93 -12.28
C ARG A 268 -1.26 2.49 -12.67
N VAL A 269 -0.12 1.95 -12.25
CA VAL A 269 0.24 0.55 -12.51
C VAL A 269 -0.64 -0.43 -11.73
N ASN A 270 -1.30 0.02 -10.67
CA ASN A 270 -2.05 -0.88 -9.78
C ASN A 270 -3.21 -1.57 -10.54
N GLY A 271 -3.17 -2.90 -10.60
CA GLY A 271 -4.15 -3.72 -11.35
C GLY A 271 -3.89 -3.79 -12.87
N LYS A 272 -2.79 -3.21 -13.37
CA LYS A 272 -2.37 -3.30 -14.78
C LYS A 272 -1.07 -4.10 -14.92
N GLN A 273 -0.86 -4.66 -16.10
CA GLN A 273 0.40 -5.31 -16.48
C GLN A 273 1.27 -4.32 -17.25
N VAL A 274 2.59 -4.38 -17.02
CA VAL A 274 3.55 -3.58 -17.79
C VAL A 274 3.89 -4.29 -19.10
N HIS A 275 3.73 -3.58 -20.20
CA HIS A 275 4.07 -4.02 -21.54
C HIS A 275 5.08 -3.08 -22.17
N LYS A 276 5.91 -3.61 -23.06
CA LYS A 276 6.90 -2.85 -23.81
C LYS A 276 6.49 -2.79 -25.27
N ALA A 277 6.53 -1.60 -25.86
CA ALA A 277 6.30 -1.42 -27.29
C ALA A 277 7.46 -2.04 -28.09
N ILE A 278 7.17 -3.07 -28.87
CA ILE A 278 8.13 -3.72 -29.77
C ILE A 278 8.11 -3.10 -31.18
N ARG A 279 7.06 -2.34 -31.50
CA ARG A 279 6.91 -1.61 -32.76
C ARG A 279 6.43 -0.18 -32.50
N GLY A 280 6.88 0.74 -33.35
CA GLY A 280 6.39 2.12 -33.33
C GLY A 280 5.02 2.23 -33.98
N TYR A 281 4.18 3.12 -33.47
CA TYR A 281 2.86 3.42 -33.99
C TYR A 281 2.59 4.91 -33.85
N SER A 282 2.02 5.53 -34.88
CA SER A 282 1.60 6.93 -34.83
C SER A 282 0.09 6.97 -34.82
N ALA A 283 -0.48 7.61 -33.80
CA ALA A 283 -1.92 7.77 -33.65
C ALA A 283 -2.50 8.45 -34.89
N ILE A 284 -3.50 7.82 -35.49
CA ILE A 284 -4.26 8.33 -36.63
C ILE A 284 -5.47 9.09 -36.11
N GLU A 285 -6.19 8.47 -35.17
CA GLU A 285 -7.36 9.04 -34.51
C GLU A 285 -7.02 9.63 -33.13
N ALA A 286 -7.89 10.50 -32.61
CA ALA A 286 -7.63 11.24 -31.37
C ALA A 286 -7.67 10.38 -30.10
N ASP A 287 -8.29 9.20 -30.17
CA ASP A 287 -8.38 8.21 -29.11
C ASP A 287 -7.26 7.16 -29.17
N GLU A 288 -6.41 7.19 -30.19
CA GLU A 288 -5.25 6.30 -30.32
C GLU A 288 -4.01 6.82 -29.58
N LEU A 289 -3.17 5.89 -29.14
CA LEU A 289 -1.94 6.18 -28.41
C LEU A 289 -0.71 6.02 -29.30
N ASP A 290 0.11 7.08 -29.37
CA ASP A 290 1.43 7.02 -29.99
C ASP A 290 2.33 6.02 -29.25
N LEU A 291 2.99 5.12 -30.00
CA LEU A 291 3.95 4.16 -29.48
C LEU A 291 5.34 4.42 -30.05
N ARG A 292 6.35 4.44 -29.19
CA ARG A 292 7.76 4.36 -29.61
C ARG A 292 8.35 3.05 -29.16
N VAL A 293 9.20 2.46 -30.00
CA VAL A 293 9.87 1.20 -29.67
C VAL A 293 10.65 1.36 -28.38
N GLY A 294 10.35 0.52 -27.40
CA GLY A 294 10.96 0.51 -26.08
C GLY A 294 10.15 1.18 -24.98
N ASP A 295 9.09 1.93 -25.32
CA ASP A 295 8.21 2.58 -24.34
C ASP A 295 7.48 1.55 -23.48
N CYS A 296 7.21 1.91 -22.22
CA CYS A 296 6.50 1.07 -21.26
C CYS A 296 5.06 1.54 -21.13
N LEU A 297 4.13 0.59 -21.11
CA LEU A 297 2.70 0.83 -21.15
C LEU A 297 2.04 0.07 -20.01
N TYR A 298 1.09 0.70 -19.33
CA TYR A 298 0.21 0.04 -18.37
C TYR A 298 -1.05 -0.42 -19.10
N ILE A 299 -1.24 -1.73 -19.23
CA ILE A 299 -2.35 -2.33 -19.97
C ILE A 299 -3.11 -3.28 -19.04
N ASN A 300 -4.43 -3.27 -19.08
CA ASN A 300 -5.23 -4.25 -18.35
C ASN A 300 -5.07 -5.64 -19.01
N GLY A 301 -4.58 -6.62 -18.26
CA GLY A 301 -4.31 -7.96 -18.78
C GLY A 301 -5.55 -8.72 -19.24
N GLU A 302 -6.70 -8.52 -18.59
CA GLU A 302 -7.97 -9.14 -18.98
C GLU A 302 -8.52 -8.50 -20.25
N ALA A 303 -8.44 -7.17 -20.37
CA ALA A 303 -8.84 -6.47 -21.59
C ALA A 303 -7.97 -6.89 -22.79
N LEU A 304 -6.66 -7.04 -22.57
CA LEU A 304 -5.73 -7.52 -23.59
C LEU A 304 -6.02 -8.97 -24.01
N ALA A 305 -6.39 -9.85 -23.08
CA ALA A 305 -6.70 -11.25 -23.39
C ALA A 305 -8.04 -11.42 -24.14
N ASN A 306 -8.98 -10.49 -23.93
CA ASN A 306 -10.34 -10.57 -24.46
C ASN A 306 -10.60 -9.62 -25.65
N THR A 307 -9.58 -8.93 -26.16
CA THR A 307 -9.73 -8.08 -27.35
C THR A 307 -10.13 -8.93 -28.57
N SER A 308 -11.13 -8.46 -29.32
CA SER A 308 -11.65 -9.16 -30.50
C SER A 308 -11.15 -8.58 -31.83
N ASP A 309 -10.84 -7.29 -31.84
CA ASP A 309 -10.35 -6.53 -32.99
C ASP A 309 -8.82 -6.30 -32.97
N GLY A 310 -8.15 -6.74 -31.89
CA GLY A 310 -6.72 -6.61 -31.73
C GLY A 310 -6.28 -5.25 -31.16
N TRP A 311 -7.20 -4.39 -30.73
CA TRP A 311 -6.92 -3.12 -30.08
C TRP A 311 -7.18 -3.19 -28.58
N VAL A 312 -6.39 -2.45 -27.81
CA VAL A 312 -6.50 -2.42 -26.35
C VAL A 312 -6.22 -1.02 -25.83
N GLU A 313 -6.90 -0.62 -24.77
CA GLU A 313 -6.58 0.61 -24.06
C GLU A 313 -5.30 0.43 -23.22
N GLY A 314 -4.39 1.39 -23.32
CA GLY A 314 -3.19 1.44 -22.50
C GLY A 314 -2.87 2.85 -22.04
N THR A 315 -2.00 2.95 -21.04
CA THR A 315 -1.46 4.22 -20.54
C THR A 315 0.05 4.24 -20.74
N SER A 316 0.59 5.26 -21.41
CA SER A 316 2.04 5.45 -21.53
C SER A 316 2.65 5.81 -20.20
N ALA A 317 3.66 5.05 -19.75
CA ALA A 317 4.42 5.38 -18.56
C ALA A 317 5.33 6.61 -18.76
N GLN A 318 5.65 6.94 -20.02
CA GLN A 318 6.52 8.06 -20.38
C GLN A 318 5.79 9.40 -20.50
N THR A 319 4.50 9.39 -20.86
CA THR A 319 3.71 10.62 -21.08
C THR A 319 2.48 10.71 -20.18
N GLY A 320 2.08 9.63 -19.52
CA GLY A 320 0.85 9.56 -18.72
C GLY A 320 -0.45 9.55 -19.55
N GLN A 321 -0.36 9.66 -20.87
CA GLN A 321 -1.51 9.66 -21.76
C GLN A 321 -2.12 8.26 -21.90
N CYS A 322 -3.44 8.20 -22.04
CA CYS A 322 -4.20 6.99 -22.32
C CYS A 322 -4.71 7.01 -23.76
N GLY A 323 -4.84 5.83 -24.36
CA GLY A 323 -5.47 5.66 -25.67
C GLY A 323 -5.45 4.21 -26.13
N LEU A 324 -6.09 3.96 -27.27
CA LEU A 324 -6.10 2.67 -27.95
C LEU A 324 -4.77 2.42 -28.65
N LEU A 325 -4.29 1.17 -28.55
CA LEU A 325 -3.08 0.74 -29.22
C LEU A 325 -3.22 -0.68 -29.76
N PRO A 326 -2.50 -1.04 -30.85
CA PRO A 326 -2.54 -2.40 -31.36
C PRO A 326 -1.87 -3.38 -30.38
N SER A 327 -2.63 -4.35 -29.87
CA SER A 327 -2.14 -5.39 -28.93
C SER A 327 -0.92 -6.14 -29.48
N SER A 328 -0.84 -6.33 -30.80
CA SER A 328 0.29 -7.03 -31.42
C SER A 328 1.61 -6.25 -31.37
N TYR A 329 1.58 -4.94 -31.07
CA TYR A 329 2.74 -4.05 -31.09
C TYR A 329 3.44 -3.99 -29.73
N VAL A 330 2.94 -4.75 -28.75
CA VAL A 330 3.44 -4.74 -27.38
C VAL A 330 3.70 -6.17 -26.90
N GLU A 331 4.65 -6.33 -25.99
CA GLU A 331 4.92 -7.59 -25.29
C GLU A 331 4.96 -7.35 -23.79
N ARG A 332 4.44 -8.28 -22.99
CA ARG A 332 4.54 -8.21 -21.53
C ARG A 332 6.01 -8.19 -21.09
N THR A 333 6.34 -7.26 -20.20
CA THR A 333 7.70 -7.11 -19.65
C THR A 333 7.68 -7.03 -18.12
N CYS A 334 8.86 -7.00 -17.52
CA CYS A 334 9.05 -6.84 -16.07
C CYS A 334 8.39 -5.53 -15.60
N GLU A 335 7.65 -5.54 -14.50
CA GLU A 335 6.98 -4.34 -13.98
C GLU A 335 7.98 -3.26 -13.60
N MET A 336 9.16 -3.67 -13.11
CA MET A 336 10.21 -2.76 -12.67
C MET A 336 10.85 -1.98 -13.82
N ASP A 337 10.60 -2.36 -15.08
CA ASP A 337 11.04 -1.56 -16.25
C ASP A 337 10.36 -0.19 -16.30
N ALA A 338 9.18 -0.07 -15.70
CA ALA A 338 8.43 1.17 -15.59
C ALA A 338 8.63 1.89 -14.24
N TRP A 339 9.52 1.39 -13.37
CA TRP A 339 9.75 1.96 -12.05
C TRP A 339 10.89 2.98 -12.05
N THR A 340 10.80 3.92 -11.13
CA THR A 340 11.84 4.93 -10.90
C THR A 340 12.81 4.42 -9.83
N LEU A 341 14.09 4.35 -10.14
CA LEU A 341 15.16 4.12 -9.16
C LEU A 341 15.57 5.44 -8.51
N HIS A 342 15.47 5.52 -7.19
CA HIS A 342 15.81 6.70 -6.37
C HIS A 342 17.21 6.62 -5.78
N ALA A 343 17.55 5.45 -5.24
CA ALA A 343 18.84 5.22 -4.58
C ALA A 343 19.34 3.81 -4.87
N CYS A 344 20.66 3.69 -5.02
CA CYS A 344 21.36 2.42 -5.22
C CYS A 344 22.65 2.46 -4.39
N ILE A 345 22.74 1.63 -3.35
CA ILE A 345 23.87 1.64 -2.41
C ILE A 345 24.40 0.23 -2.23
N SER A 346 25.71 0.04 -2.43
CA SER A 346 26.34 -1.26 -2.20
C SER A 346 26.28 -1.67 -0.73
N LEU A 347 25.93 -2.94 -0.50
CA LEU A 347 26.03 -3.56 0.82
C LEU A 347 27.46 -4.06 1.09
N ASP A 348 28.31 -4.17 0.09
CA ASP A 348 29.64 -4.77 0.27
C ASP A 348 30.64 -3.77 0.90
N GLU A 349 31.47 -4.25 1.83
CA GLU A 349 32.68 -3.54 2.28
C GLU A 349 33.65 -3.40 1.09
N ASP A 350 34.00 -2.15 0.73
CA ASP A 350 35.00 -1.89 -0.31
C ASP A 350 36.40 -2.03 0.32
N PRO A 351 37.22 -3.03 -0.08
CA PRO A 351 38.53 -3.25 0.53
C PRO A 351 39.51 -2.08 0.34
N LEU A 352 39.19 -1.10 -0.52
CA LEU A 352 40.09 -0.02 -0.93
C LEU A 352 39.69 1.36 -0.42
N ASN A 353 38.56 1.54 0.29
CA ASN A 353 37.99 2.88 0.50
C ASN A 353 38.42 3.61 1.78
N ASN A 354 39.54 3.25 2.41
CA ASN A 354 40.08 4.09 3.50
C ASN A 354 40.81 5.36 3.00
N LYS A 355 40.79 5.64 1.68
CA LYS A 355 41.35 6.87 1.08
C LYS A 355 40.69 7.23 -0.27
N ARG A 356 39.49 7.80 -0.29
CA ARG A 356 39.09 8.77 -1.34
C ARG A 356 37.80 9.53 -0.98
N ALA A 357 37.89 10.85 -1.10
CA ALA A 357 36.77 11.79 -0.95
C ALA A 357 35.72 11.59 -2.07
N PRO A 358 34.47 12.08 -1.91
CA PRO A 358 33.36 11.74 -2.78
C PRO A 358 33.52 12.38 -4.16
N PHE A 359 33.60 11.54 -5.20
CA PHE A 359 33.54 11.95 -6.59
C PHE A 359 32.11 11.87 -7.12
N SER A 360 31.73 12.93 -7.83
CA SER A 360 30.48 13.11 -8.55
C SER A 360 30.26 12.01 -9.60
N ILE A 361 29.07 11.42 -9.63
CA ILE A 361 28.67 10.48 -10.68
C ILE A 361 27.98 11.27 -11.79
N GLY A 362 28.70 11.44 -12.89
CA GLY A 362 28.16 11.78 -14.20
C GLY A 362 28.05 10.51 -15.07
N ASP A 363 26.92 10.42 -15.76
CA ASP A 363 26.58 9.70 -16.99
C ASP A 363 27.23 8.35 -17.32
N SER A 364 26.38 7.33 -17.56
CA SER A 364 26.08 6.86 -18.92
C SER A 364 25.12 5.66 -18.93
N PHE A 365 23.88 5.86 -19.36
CA PHE A 365 23.19 4.97 -20.31
C PHE A 365 22.15 5.80 -21.08
N SER A 366 22.27 5.76 -22.39
CA SER A 366 21.70 6.68 -23.38
C SER A 366 20.19 6.56 -23.55
N SER A 367 19.48 7.68 -23.38
CA SER A 367 18.13 7.91 -23.93
C SER A 367 18.25 8.88 -25.12
N SER A 368 17.71 8.47 -26.27
CA SER A 368 17.74 9.26 -27.50
C SER A 368 16.54 10.21 -27.56
N ARG A 369 16.83 11.52 -27.62
CA ARG A 369 15.89 12.66 -27.75
C ARG A 369 14.95 12.57 -28.96
N CYS A 370 13.75 13.14 -28.83
CA CYS A 370 13.19 14.00 -29.88
C CYS A 370 12.21 15.05 -29.31
N LYS A 371 12.04 16.15 -30.06
CA LYS A 371 11.68 17.51 -29.64
C LYS A 371 10.17 17.83 -29.62
N GLN A 372 9.83 18.72 -28.70
CA GLN A 372 8.70 19.66 -28.54
C GLN A 372 7.81 20.00 -29.77
N GLN A 373 6.51 20.21 -29.50
CA GLN A 373 5.75 21.39 -29.94
C GLN A 373 4.56 21.68 -29.01
N GLN A 374 4.36 22.96 -28.64
CA GLN A 374 3.39 23.50 -27.68
C GLN A 374 2.12 24.02 -28.39
N VAL A 375 0.93 23.77 -27.84
CA VAL A 375 -0.28 24.60 -28.07
C VAL A 375 -1.08 24.72 -26.76
N HIS A 376 -1.42 25.95 -26.36
CA HIS A 376 -2.19 26.32 -25.17
C HIS A 376 -3.70 26.32 -25.43
N ARG A 377 -4.54 25.89 -24.46
CA ARG A 377 -5.87 26.48 -24.15
C ARG A 377 -6.46 26.00 -22.81
N GLN A 378 -7.37 26.80 -22.26
CA GLN A 378 -7.77 26.95 -20.85
C GLN A 378 -9.02 26.16 -20.39
N SER A 379 -8.95 25.66 -19.14
CA SER A 379 -9.91 25.58 -18.00
C SER A 379 -11.42 25.28 -18.15
N SER A 380 -11.97 24.37 -17.32
CA SER A 380 -12.85 24.70 -16.15
C SER A 380 -13.32 23.45 -15.34
N MET A 381 -13.79 23.68 -14.11
CA MET A 381 -14.03 22.74 -12.97
C MET A 381 -15.37 21.96 -12.99
N ALA A 382 -15.44 20.78 -12.32
CA ALA A 382 -16.63 20.29 -11.58
C ALA A 382 -16.37 19.04 -10.70
N SER A 383 -17.05 19.03 -9.53
CA SER A 383 -17.06 18.08 -8.40
C SER A 383 -17.49 16.63 -8.70
N THR A 384 -17.07 15.67 -7.85
CA THR A 384 -17.22 14.21 -8.04
C THR A 384 -18.33 13.57 -7.18
N CYS A 385 -19.09 12.65 -7.81
CA CYS A 385 -20.03 11.72 -7.20
C CYS A 385 -19.63 10.30 -7.65
N THR A 386 -19.54 9.29 -6.76
CA THR A 386 -19.20 7.91 -7.14
C THR A 386 -20.24 6.91 -6.64
N ALA A 387 -20.51 5.84 -7.39
CA ALA A 387 -21.58 4.87 -7.10
C ALA A 387 -21.32 3.94 -5.90
N ASN A 388 -20.07 3.93 -5.39
CA ASN A 388 -19.71 3.23 -4.15
C ASN A 388 -19.90 4.10 -2.89
N ALA A 389 -20.30 5.37 -3.05
CA ALA A 389 -20.77 6.18 -1.94
C ALA A 389 -22.20 5.75 -1.55
N PRO A 390 -22.53 5.68 -0.25
CA PRO A 390 -23.89 5.36 0.16
C PRO A 390 -24.88 6.41 -0.37
N LEU A 391 -26.10 5.99 -0.70
CA LEU A 391 -27.18 6.89 -1.15
C LEU A 391 -27.54 7.95 -0.09
N ALA A 392 -27.17 7.74 1.18
CA ALA A 392 -27.13 8.72 2.25
C ALA A 392 -26.24 8.24 3.42
N GLU A 393 -25.47 9.12 4.05
CA GLU A 393 -24.86 8.87 5.35
C GLU A 393 -25.92 8.99 6.46
N PRO A 394 -25.94 8.12 7.49
CA PRO A 394 -26.92 8.25 8.56
C PRO A 394 -26.69 9.53 9.36
N GLU A 395 -27.71 10.39 9.41
CA GLU A 395 -27.69 11.64 10.18
C GLU A 395 -27.50 11.33 11.68
N ARG A 396 -26.46 11.91 12.28
CA ARG A 396 -26.29 11.90 13.75
C ARG A 396 -27.15 13.00 14.36
N LEU A 397 -27.87 12.67 15.44
CA LEU A 397 -28.57 13.68 16.25
C LEU A 397 -27.51 14.58 16.91
N SER A 398 -27.27 15.76 16.32
CA SER A 398 -26.55 16.92 16.88
C SER A 398 -25.01 17.02 16.79
N ARG A 399 -24.30 16.30 15.89
CA ARG A 399 -22.84 16.49 15.69
C ARG A 399 -22.41 16.40 14.21
N PRO A 400 -21.39 17.15 13.77
CA PRO A 400 -20.85 17.03 12.41
C PRO A 400 -20.32 15.61 12.16
N PRO A 401 -20.35 15.11 10.90
CA PRO A 401 -19.93 13.75 10.58
C PRO A 401 -18.46 13.53 10.95
N SER A 402 -18.18 12.52 11.78
CA SER A 402 -16.80 12.10 12.05
C SER A 402 -16.24 11.38 10.83
N ARG A 403 -15.09 11.82 10.32
CA ARG A 403 -14.43 11.28 9.12
C ARG A 403 -13.89 9.83 9.26
N ASP A 404 -14.10 9.17 10.39
CA ASP A 404 -13.57 7.82 10.67
C ASP A 404 -14.49 6.68 10.21
N TYR A 405 -15.47 6.97 9.36
CA TYR A 405 -16.35 5.95 8.80
C TYR A 405 -15.79 5.43 7.48
N GLU A 406 -14.98 4.37 7.55
CA GLU A 406 -14.70 3.52 6.39
C GLU A 406 -16.03 2.89 5.92
N ASN A 407 -16.67 3.53 4.93
CA ASN A 407 -17.85 2.99 4.27
C ASN A 407 -17.42 1.85 3.34
N LEU A 408 -17.60 0.61 3.80
CA LEU A 408 -17.14 -0.60 3.11
C LEU A 408 -18.30 -1.29 2.38
N MET A 409 -18.74 -0.76 1.23
CA MET A 409 -19.78 -1.41 0.40
C MET A 409 -19.39 -2.85 0.01
N ASP A 410 -18.11 -3.06 -0.29
CA ASP A 410 -17.56 -4.39 -0.60
C ASP A 410 -17.64 -5.36 0.60
N LEU A 411 -17.42 -4.86 1.82
CA LEU A 411 -17.60 -5.65 3.05
C LEU A 411 -19.06 -6.05 3.25
N LYS A 412 -20.02 -5.19 2.90
CA LYS A 412 -21.46 -5.50 2.98
C LYS A 412 -21.86 -6.60 2.00
N ILE A 413 -21.30 -6.59 0.78
CA ILE A 413 -21.56 -7.63 -0.23
C ILE A 413 -20.96 -8.97 0.23
N ALA A 414 -19.72 -8.97 0.71
CA ALA A 414 -19.09 -10.17 1.24
C ALA A 414 -19.86 -10.74 2.45
N ALA A 415 -20.32 -9.88 3.35
CA ALA A 415 -21.13 -10.27 4.51
C ALA A 415 -22.49 -10.87 4.12
N ASP A 416 -23.16 -10.32 3.12
CA ASP A 416 -24.39 -10.89 2.56
C ASP A 416 -24.18 -12.31 2.04
N GLN A 417 -23.12 -12.52 1.26
CA GLN A 417 -22.77 -13.84 0.71
C GLN A 417 -22.40 -14.84 1.81
N VAL A 418 -21.78 -14.41 2.91
CA VAL A 418 -21.60 -15.26 4.09
C VAL A 418 -22.95 -15.68 4.66
N GLY A 419 -23.91 -14.77 4.76
CA GLY A 419 -25.27 -15.08 5.19
C GLY A 419 -25.97 -16.09 4.28
N GLU A 420 -25.89 -15.91 2.96
CA GLU A 420 -26.42 -16.87 1.98
C GLU A 420 -25.73 -18.23 2.10
N GLY A 421 -24.40 -18.24 2.31
CA GLY A 421 -23.62 -19.45 2.53
C GLY A 421 -24.06 -20.20 3.80
N LEU A 422 -24.31 -19.49 4.90
CA LEU A 422 -24.85 -20.09 6.12
C LEU A 422 -26.22 -20.73 5.87
N LEU A 423 -27.11 -20.01 5.18
CA LEU A 423 -28.45 -20.49 4.83
C LEU A 423 -28.37 -21.75 3.94
N ALA A 424 -27.51 -21.73 2.93
CA ALA A 424 -27.31 -22.86 2.00
C ALA A 424 -26.76 -24.11 2.70
N ASN A 425 -25.98 -23.94 3.77
CA ASN A 425 -25.49 -25.03 4.61
C ASN A 425 -26.47 -25.45 5.72
N GLY A 426 -27.68 -24.87 5.74
CA GLY A 426 -28.71 -25.19 6.74
C GLY A 426 -28.37 -24.71 8.16
N LEU A 427 -27.40 -23.79 8.30
CA LEU A 427 -27.04 -23.20 9.58
C LEU A 427 -28.05 -22.11 9.94
N ARG A 428 -28.52 -22.13 11.19
CA ARG A 428 -29.44 -21.13 11.74
C ARG A 428 -28.67 -20.17 12.63
N VAL A 429 -29.21 -18.96 12.78
CA VAL A 429 -28.70 -17.96 13.71
C VAL A 429 -29.89 -17.44 14.51
N ASP A 430 -29.89 -17.74 15.81
CA ASP A 430 -30.97 -17.38 16.74
C ASP A 430 -30.65 -16.09 17.50
N HIS A 431 -29.37 -15.85 17.76
CA HIS A 431 -28.88 -14.68 18.50
C HIS A 431 -27.67 -14.05 17.81
N VAL A 432 -27.59 -12.73 17.79
CA VAL A 432 -26.52 -11.98 17.11
C VAL A 432 -25.95 -10.94 18.05
N TYR A 433 -24.62 -10.97 18.21
CA TYR A 433 -23.87 -9.98 18.96
C TYR A 433 -22.85 -9.30 18.05
N SER A 434 -22.72 -7.98 18.18
CA SER A 434 -21.76 -7.20 17.40
C SER A 434 -20.90 -6.30 18.28
N SER A 435 -19.63 -6.13 17.91
CA SER A 435 -18.81 -5.00 18.35
C SER A 435 -19.52 -3.66 18.02
N PRO A 436 -19.31 -2.60 18.82
CA PRO A 436 -19.95 -1.29 18.63
C PRO A 436 -19.38 -0.49 17.44
N SER A 437 -18.29 -0.95 16.83
CA SER A 437 -17.78 -0.36 15.59
C SER A 437 -18.81 -0.46 14.47
N LEU A 438 -19.07 0.65 13.76
CA LEU A 438 -20.11 0.67 12.71
C LEU A 438 -19.87 -0.40 11.63
N ARG A 439 -18.62 -0.67 11.24
CA ARG A 439 -18.27 -1.74 10.30
C ARG A 439 -18.76 -3.13 10.77
N CYS A 440 -18.75 -3.41 12.07
CA CYS A 440 -19.22 -4.68 12.62
C CYS A 440 -20.75 -4.73 12.62
N VAL A 441 -21.42 -3.64 13.01
CA VAL A 441 -22.90 -3.56 12.99
C VAL A 441 -23.44 -3.68 11.56
N GLN A 442 -22.80 -3.03 10.59
CA GLN A 442 -23.11 -3.14 9.16
C GLN A 442 -22.90 -4.57 8.64
N THR A 443 -21.82 -5.23 9.07
CA THR A 443 -21.55 -6.63 8.72
C THR A 443 -22.62 -7.56 9.29
N ALA A 444 -23.00 -7.38 10.55
CA ALA A 444 -24.05 -8.18 11.18
C ALA A 444 -25.39 -8.02 10.45
N ASP A 445 -25.78 -6.78 10.13
CA ASP A 445 -27.00 -6.50 9.39
C ASP A 445 -27.02 -7.16 7.99
N ALA A 446 -25.90 -7.13 7.28
CA ALA A 446 -25.72 -7.76 5.98
C ALA A 446 -25.80 -9.30 6.06
N VAL A 447 -25.12 -9.94 7.03
CA VAL A 447 -25.22 -11.40 7.23
C VAL A 447 -26.67 -11.80 7.52
N LEU A 448 -27.40 -11.05 8.34
CA LEU A 448 -28.80 -11.35 8.63
C LEU A 448 -29.73 -11.13 7.44
N ARG A 449 -29.38 -10.21 6.55
CA ARG A 449 -30.05 -10.02 5.27
C ARG A 449 -29.85 -11.24 4.36
N GLY A 450 -28.60 -11.69 4.18
CA GLY A 450 -28.28 -12.90 3.39
C GLY A 450 -28.91 -14.18 3.94
N LEU A 451 -29.04 -14.30 5.27
CA LEU A 451 -29.76 -15.38 5.94
C LEU A 451 -31.29 -15.31 5.78
N GLY A 452 -31.84 -14.18 5.33
CA GLY A 452 -33.29 -13.94 5.26
C GLY A 452 -33.97 -13.73 6.62
N VAL A 453 -33.22 -13.44 7.69
CA VAL A 453 -33.74 -13.34 9.07
C VAL A 453 -33.64 -11.94 9.69
N LYS A 454 -33.15 -10.94 8.95
CA LYS A 454 -33.00 -9.54 9.43
C LYS A 454 -34.25 -8.99 10.14
N GLN A 455 -35.45 -9.33 9.66
CA GLN A 455 -36.71 -8.83 10.26
C GLN A 455 -37.05 -9.48 11.61
N HIS A 456 -36.41 -10.60 11.95
CA HIS A 456 -36.78 -11.45 13.09
C HIS A 456 -35.70 -11.52 14.17
N VAL A 457 -34.44 -11.27 13.81
CA VAL A 457 -33.29 -11.35 14.72
C VAL A 457 -32.68 -9.96 14.90
N LEU A 458 -32.62 -9.50 16.15
CA LEU A 458 -32.04 -8.20 16.50
C LEU A 458 -30.54 -8.33 16.80
N VAL A 459 -29.76 -7.32 16.39
CA VAL A 459 -28.32 -7.21 16.68
C VAL A 459 -28.11 -6.61 18.07
N ARG A 460 -27.51 -7.37 18.98
CA ARG A 460 -27.13 -6.92 20.33
C ARG A 460 -25.73 -6.29 20.28
N VAL A 461 -25.65 -4.98 20.49
CA VAL A 461 -24.36 -4.26 20.44
C VAL A 461 -23.64 -4.42 21.78
N GLU A 462 -22.53 -5.16 21.78
CA GLU A 462 -21.73 -5.49 22.96
C GLU A 462 -20.36 -4.80 22.88
N PRO A 463 -20.12 -3.71 23.63
CA PRO A 463 -18.84 -3.03 23.70
C PRO A 463 -17.68 -3.96 24.06
N GLY A 464 -17.91 -4.95 24.91
CA GLY A 464 -16.95 -5.98 25.28
C GLY A 464 -16.42 -6.83 24.12
N LEU A 465 -17.04 -6.76 22.93
CA LEU A 465 -16.53 -7.34 21.69
C LEU A 465 -15.65 -6.39 20.88
N PHE A 466 -15.41 -5.15 21.33
CA PHE A 466 -14.46 -4.24 20.69
C PHE A 466 -13.04 -4.80 20.70
N GLU A 467 -12.21 -4.34 19.77
CA GLU A 467 -10.82 -4.75 19.61
C GLU A 467 -9.93 -4.35 20.80
N TRP A 468 -8.64 -4.68 20.73
CA TRP A 468 -7.73 -4.47 21.85
C TRP A 468 -7.54 -2.97 22.11
N THR A 469 -7.89 -2.49 23.31
CA THR A 469 -7.77 -1.06 23.63
C THR A 469 -6.32 -0.59 23.68
N GLY A 470 -5.36 -1.52 23.78
CA GLY A 470 -3.92 -1.27 23.64
C GLY A 470 -3.53 -0.58 22.34
N TRP A 471 -4.28 -0.77 21.25
CA TRP A 471 -4.01 -0.10 19.97
C TRP A 471 -4.32 1.40 19.97
N TYR A 472 -4.99 1.91 21.01
CA TYR A 472 -5.44 3.30 21.10
C TYR A 472 -4.70 4.11 22.17
N GLN A 473 -3.72 3.51 22.86
CA GLN A 473 -3.00 4.14 23.99
C GLN A 473 -2.15 5.35 23.54
N ASP A 474 -1.64 5.34 22.31
CA ASP A 474 -0.81 6.40 21.72
C ASP A 474 -1.58 7.28 20.70
N ALA A 475 -2.86 7.01 20.46
CA ALA A 475 -3.67 7.73 19.47
C ALA A 475 -4.22 9.02 20.07
N ALA A 476 -3.83 10.18 19.53
CA ALA A 476 -4.34 11.50 19.94
C ALA A 476 -5.87 11.66 19.83
N ALA A 477 -6.55 10.75 19.10
CA ALA A 477 -8.00 10.70 18.94
C ALA A 477 -8.74 9.90 20.02
N GLY A 478 -8.03 9.06 20.82
CA GLY A 478 -8.66 8.11 21.74
C GLY A 478 -9.41 6.98 21.04
N GLN A 479 -10.24 6.23 21.78
CA GLN A 479 -11.11 5.20 21.19
C GLN A 479 -12.19 5.83 20.29
N PRO A 480 -12.63 5.14 19.23
CA PRO A 480 -13.66 5.66 18.32
C PRO A 480 -14.96 6.03 19.05
N ASP A 481 -15.62 7.11 18.61
CA ASP A 481 -16.94 7.47 19.11
C ASP A 481 -18.01 6.61 18.43
N TRP A 482 -18.60 5.67 19.18
CA TRP A 482 -19.60 4.72 18.68
C TRP A 482 -21.00 5.34 18.64
N MET A 483 -21.79 4.90 17.68
CA MET A 483 -23.20 5.30 17.60
C MET A 483 -24.00 4.61 18.70
N GLU A 484 -24.95 5.35 19.29
CA GLU A 484 -25.89 4.80 20.25
C GLU A 484 -26.91 3.89 19.56
N ALA A 485 -27.51 2.95 20.31
CA ALA A 485 -28.49 2.01 19.76
C ALA A 485 -29.69 2.72 19.09
N GLN A 486 -30.07 3.90 19.61
CA GLN A 486 -31.12 4.72 18.99
C GLN A 486 -30.70 5.27 17.62
N GLU A 487 -29.47 5.75 17.48
CA GLU A 487 -28.95 6.30 16.23
C GLU A 487 -28.80 5.19 15.18
N LEU A 488 -28.36 4.00 15.59
CA LEU A 488 -28.27 2.83 14.72
C LEU A 488 -29.64 2.39 14.20
N GLN A 489 -30.68 2.44 15.05
CA GLN A 489 -32.05 2.13 14.62
C GLN A 489 -32.60 3.18 13.64
N GLN A 490 -32.34 4.47 13.89
CA GLN A 490 -32.72 5.56 12.99
C GLN A 490 -32.00 5.46 11.64
N ALA A 491 -30.77 4.94 11.64
CA ALA A 491 -29.99 4.63 10.46
C ALA A 491 -30.46 3.36 9.71
N GLY A 492 -31.48 2.64 10.21
CA GLY A 492 -32.06 1.46 9.55
C GLY A 492 -31.40 0.13 9.90
N TYR A 493 -30.55 0.08 10.93
CA TYR A 493 -29.99 -1.17 11.46
C TYR A 493 -30.91 -1.77 12.53
N HIS A 494 -31.16 -3.07 12.45
CA HIS A 494 -32.06 -3.78 13.38
C HIS A 494 -31.36 -4.14 14.69
N VAL A 495 -31.07 -3.13 15.52
CA VAL A 495 -30.41 -3.31 16.81
C VAL A 495 -31.40 -3.48 17.97
N ASP A 496 -31.02 -4.29 18.96
CA ASP A 496 -31.77 -4.49 20.20
C ASP A 496 -31.49 -3.35 21.19
N ARG A 497 -32.49 -2.50 21.43
CA ARG A 497 -32.39 -1.39 22.39
C ARG A 497 -32.61 -1.79 23.84
N ALA A 498 -33.23 -2.95 24.07
CA ALA A 498 -33.44 -3.47 25.41
C ALA A 498 -32.22 -4.24 25.91
N TYR A 499 -31.29 -4.59 25.02
CA TYR A 499 -30.06 -5.26 25.36
C TYR A 499 -29.21 -4.45 26.35
N ARG A 500 -28.77 -5.12 27.40
CA ARG A 500 -27.85 -4.57 28.41
C ARG A 500 -26.49 -5.23 28.20
N PRO A 501 -25.45 -4.47 27.82
CA PRO A 501 -24.13 -5.06 27.57
C PRO A 501 -23.48 -5.56 28.85
N HIS A 502 -22.74 -6.67 28.74
CA HIS A 502 -21.90 -7.21 29.80
C HIS A 502 -20.75 -6.26 30.13
N VAL A 503 -20.24 -5.53 29.14
CA VAL A 503 -19.24 -4.47 29.35
C VAL A 503 -19.80 -3.14 28.88
N HIS A 504 -19.90 -2.18 29.81
CA HIS A 504 -20.35 -0.83 29.48
C HIS A 504 -19.29 -0.07 28.67
N HIS A 505 -19.71 0.73 27.67
CA HIS A 505 -18.80 1.46 26.78
C HIS A 505 -17.83 2.38 27.56
N GLN A 506 -18.31 2.99 28.65
CA GLN A 506 -17.51 3.88 29.50
C GLN A 506 -16.35 3.13 30.16
N HIS A 507 -16.57 1.88 30.59
CA HIS A 507 -15.53 1.06 31.19
C HIS A 507 -14.37 0.82 30.21
N LEU A 508 -14.66 0.65 28.91
CA LEU A 508 -13.62 0.50 27.90
C LEU A 508 -12.86 1.81 27.68
N LYS A 509 -13.55 2.95 27.62
CA LYS A 509 -12.93 4.26 27.45
C LYS A 509 -11.98 4.61 28.61
N ASP A 510 -12.31 4.15 29.82
CA ASP A 510 -11.55 4.45 31.04
C ASP A 510 -10.43 3.45 31.34
N THR A 511 -10.31 2.36 30.56
CA THR A 511 -9.38 1.26 30.86
C THR A 511 -8.36 1.05 29.74
N THR A 512 -7.08 1.09 30.10
CA THR A 512 -5.98 0.59 29.28
C THR A 512 -5.71 -0.86 29.65
N GLU A 513 -5.93 -1.78 28.71
CA GLU A 513 -5.79 -3.22 28.98
C GLU A 513 -4.51 -3.81 28.38
N THR A 514 -3.87 -4.72 29.11
CA THR A 514 -2.83 -5.61 28.60
C THR A 514 -3.43 -6.66 27.64
N CYS A 515 -2.59 -7.35 26.87
CA CYS A 515 -3.06 -8.43 26.00
C CYS A 515 -3.77 -9.55 26.80
N GLU A 516 -3.31 -9.88 28.00
CA GLU A 516 -3.97 -10.90 28.83
C GLU A 516 -5.35 -10.43 29.34
N GLU A 517 -5.45 -9.17 29.75
CA GLU A 517 -6.73 -8.56 30.14
C GLU A 517 -7.71 -8.48 28.97
N TYR A 518 -7.22 -8.21 27.76
CA TYR A 518 -8.00 -8.26 26.52
C TYR A 518 -8.61 -9.64 26.27
N TYR A 519 -7.80 -10.70 26.38
CA TYR A 519 -8.29 -12.07 26.29
C TYR A 519 -9.33 -12.37 27.36
N ARG A 520 -9.04 -12.01 28.62
CA ARG A 520 -9.94 -12.25 29.75
C ARG A 520 -11.28 -11.53 29.58
N ARG A 521 -11.27 -10.28 29.12
CA ARG A 521 -12.49 -9.51 28.82
C ARG A 521 -13.33 -10.22 27.77
N LYS A 522 -12.71 -10.63 26.65
CA LYS A 522 -13.39 -11.32 25.56
C LYS A 522 -13.99 -12.65 26.00
N ALA A 523 -13.26 -13.40 26.83
CA ALA A 523 -13.73 -14.68 27.36
C ALA A 523 -14.91 -14.50 28.32
N ASN A 524 -14.83 -13.54 29.24
CA ASN A 524 -15.93 -13.20 30.15
C ASN A 524 -17.20 -12.78 29.40
N VAL A 525 -17.05 -11.97 28.36
CA VAL A 525 -18.17 -11.56 27.50
C VAL A 525 -18.77 -12.77 26.78
N CYS A 526 -17.95 -13.66 26.22
CA CYS A 526 -18.44 -14.88 25.57
C CYS A 526 -19.18 -15.80 26.54
N LYS A 527 -18.67 -15.95 27.75
CA LYS A 527 -19.33 -16.71 28.81
C LYS A 527 -20.69 -16.10 29.16
N GLY A 528 -20.77 -14.79 29.35
CA GLY A 528 -22.03 -14.09 29.59
C GLY A 528 -23.03 -14.26 28.44
N ILE A 529 -22.56 -14.17 27.20
CA ILE A 529 -23.38 -14.42 26.00
C ILE A 529 -23.93 -15.86 25.99
N LEU A 530 -23.14 -16.85 26.37
CA LEU A 530 -23.57 -18.25 26.44
C LEU A 530 -24.56 -18.49 27.60
N GLU A 531 -24.38 -17.81 28.74
CA GLU A 531 -25.29 -17.87 29.88
C GLU A 531 -26.66 -17.24 29.56
N ASP A 532 -26.66 -16.12 28.83
CA ASP A 532 -27.89 -15.44 28.37
C ASP A 532 -28.67 -16.27 27.34
N ASN A 533 -27.98 -17.16 26.61
CA ASN A 533 -28.56 -17.95 25.52
C ASN A 533 -28.19 -19.43 25.68
N PRO A 534 -28.85 -20.15 26.61
CA PRO A 534 -28.52 -21.54 26.93
C PRO A 534 -28.84 -22.55 25.80
N SER A 535 -29.57 -22.11 24.78
CA SER A 535 -29.90 -22.90 23.60
C SER A 535 -29.96 -22.01 22.36
N GLY A 536 -29.74 -22.59 21.19
CA GLY A 536 -29.73 -21.88 19.91
C GLY A 536 -28.33 -21.53 19.43
N SER A 537 -28.26 -21.05 18.20
CA SER A 537 -27.01 -20.69 17.52
C SER A 537 -26.73 -19.21 17.68
N ILE A 538 -25.49 -18.89 18.06
CA ILE A 538 -25.05 -17.52 18.33
C ILE A 538 -24.05 -17.09 17.26
N LEU A 539 -24.33 -15.97 16.60
CA LEU A 539 -23.39 -15.29 15.71
C LEU A 539 -22.71 -14.14 16.45
N ILE A 540 -21.38 -14.15 16.49
CA ILE A 540 -20.56 -13.06 17.05
C ILE A 540 -19.84 -12.37 15.90
N VAL A 541 -20.11 -11.08 15.71
CA VAL A 541 -19.48 -10.23 14.70
C VAL A 541 -18.54 -9.24 15.37
N GLY A 542 -17.26 -9.26 15.00
CA GLY A 542 -16.27 -8.37 15.58
C GLY A 542 -15.10 -8.11 14.64
N HIS A 543 -13.89 -8.31 15.14
CA HIS A 543 -12.64 -7.99 14.44
C HIS A 543 -11.86 -9.27 14.17
N SER A 544 -10.74 -9.19 13.44
CA SER A 544 -9.88 -10.35 13.16
C SER A 544 -9.51 -11.12 14.43
N SER A 545 -9.28 -10.42 15.55
CA SER A 545 -8.97 -11.03 16.85
C SER A 545 -10.12 -11.74 17.53
N THR A 546 -11.37 -11.45 17.16
CA THR A 546 -12.56 -12.08 17.75
C THR A 546 -12.53 -13.60 17.54
N LEU A 547 -12.07 -14.08 16.37
CA LEU A 547 -12.03 -15.52 16.06
C LEU A 547 -11.20 -16.31 17.07
N GLU A 548 -10.13 -15.73 17.59
CA GLU A 548 -9.26 -16.34 18.58
C GLU A 548 -9.69 -16.02 20.02
N THR A 549 -9.86 -14.74 20.33
CA THR A 549 -10.09 -14.27 21.71
C THR A 549 -11.45 -14.70 22.27
N CYS A 550 -12.43 -14.98 21.42
CA CYS A 550 -13.72 -15.52 21.83
C CYS A 550 -13.76 -17.05 21.88
N SER A 551 -12.77 -17.75 21.30
CA SER A 551 -12.77 -19.21 21.20
C SER A 551 -11.74 -19.90 22.10
N TYR A 552 -10.67 -19.22 22.50
CA TYR A 552 -9.54 -19.87 23.17
C TYR A 552 -9.93 -20.59 24.47
N GLU A 553 -10.70 -19.95 25.35
CA GLU A 553 -11.07 -20.53 26.65
C GLU A 553 -12.08 -21.67 26.47
N LEU A 554 -13.06 -21.51 25.57
CA LEU A 554 -14.01 -22.56 25.21
C LEU A 554 -13.27 -23.83 24.75
N LEU A 555 -12.20 -23.66 23.97
CA LEU A 555 -11.36 -24.74 23.46
C LEU A 555 -10.33 -25.25 24.49
N GLY A 556 -10.35 -24.77 25.73
CA GLY A 556 -9.43 -25.16 26.80
C GLY A 556 -7.98 -24.74 26.54
N ARG A 557 -7.77 -23.65 25.79
CA ARG A 557 -6.45 -23.09 25.48
C ARG A 557 -6.11 -21.94 26.42
N SER A 558 -4.82 -21.60 26.50
CA SER A 558 -4.34 -20.40 27.19
C SER A 558 -4.30 -19.19 26.26
N PRO A 559 -4.39 -17.95 26.79
CA PRO A 559 -4.13 -16.74 26.02
C PRO A 559 -2.78 -16.80 25.31
N ARG A 560 -2.70 -16.26 24.09
CA ARG A 560 -1.42 -16.09 23.41
C ARG A 560 -0.66 -14.88 23.92
N GLN A 561 0.65 -14.92 23.73
CA GLN A 561 1.47 -13.73 23.85
C GLN A 561 1.15 -12.73 22.72
N PRO A 562 1.32 -11.42 22.94
CA PRO A 562 0.95 -10.37 21.98
C PRO A 562 1.53 -10.59 20.58
N GLU A 563 2.79 -11.03 20.48
CA GLU A 563 3.48 -11.23 19.21
C GLU A 563 2.88 -12.37 18.39
N GLU A 564 2.44 -13.44 19.06
CA GLU A 564 1.79 -14.57 18.41
C GLU A 564 0.38 -14.23 17.97
N MET A 565 -0.37 -13.50 18.80
CA MET A 565 -1.69 -12.97 18.45
C MET A 565 -1.57 -12.14 17.16
N MET A 566 -0.66 -11.17 17.11
CA MET A 566 -0.46 -10.32 15.92
C MET A 566 -0.06 -11.11 14.67
N LYS A 567 0.71 -12.19 14.79
CA LYS A 567 1.02 -13.09 13.67
C LYS A 567 -0.22 -13.82 13.15
N LEU A 568 -1.15 -14.18 14.03
CA LEU A 568 -2.42 -14.80 13.64
C LEU A 568 -3.34 -13.79 12.97
N LEU A 569 -3.52 -12.59 13.54
CA LEU A 569 -4.47 -11.59 13.02
C LEU A 569 -4.23 -11.24 11.55
N ARG A 570 -2.95 -11.14 11.14
CA ARG A 570 -2.56 -10.83 9.74
C ARG A 570 -2.96 -11.91 8.72
N LYS A 571 -3.36 -13.10 9.17
CA LYS A 571 -3.78 -14.22 8.31
C LYS A 571 -5.30 -14.30 8.15
N ILE A 572 -6.04 -13.47 8.88
CA ILE A 572 -7.51 -13.52 8.94
C ILE A 572 -8.08 -12.49 7.94
N PRO A 573 -8.67 -12.92 6.81
CA PRO A 573 -9.28 -12.01 5.84
C PRO A 573 -10.60 -11.41 6.35
N TYR A 574 -11.15 -10.43 5.61
CA TYR A 574 -12.49 -9.92 5.88
C TYR A 574 -13.54 -11.03 5.82
N CYS A 575 -14.55 -10.92 6.67
CA CYS A 575 -15.63 -11.91 6.79
C CYS A 575 -15.16 -13.35 7.05
N ALA A 576 -13.93 -13.55 7.54
CA ALA A 576 -13.48 -14.86 7.99
C ALA A 576 -14.40 -15.40 9.09
N LEU A 577 -14.76 -16.67 8.97
CA LEU A 577 -15.73 -17.33 9.85
C LEU A 577 -15.12 -18.58 10.48
N THR A 578 -15.39 -18.78 11.76
CA THR A 578 -15.06 -19.99 12.52
C THR A 578 -16.33 -20.48 13.21
N HIS A 579 -16.56 -21.80 13.21
CA HIS A 579 -17.73 -22.42 13.81
C HIS A 579 -17.30 -23.34 14.96
N LEU A 580 -17.87 -23.13 16.16
CA LEU A 580 -17.66 -23.98 17.32
C LEU A 580 -18.98 -24.66 17.70
N THR A 581 -18.89 -25.93 18.09
CA THR A 581 -20.02 -26.71 18.61
C THR A 581 -19.70 -27.26 19.98
N CYS A 582 -20.68 -27.23 20.87
CA CYS A 582 -20.65 -27.88 22.17
C CYS A 582 -21.49 -29.15 22.09
N ASP A 583 -20.86 -30.32 22.20
CA ASP A 583 -21.58 -31.60 22.14
C ASP A 583 -22.06 -31.99 23.56
N PRO A 584 -23.38 -32.07 23.80
CA PRO A 584 -23.95 -32.49 25.09
C PRO A 584 -23.45 -33.86 25.53
N ASP A 585 -23.18 -34.77 24.59
CA ASP A 585 -22.78 -36.16 24.86
C ASP A 585 -21.30 -36.26 25.29
N THR A 586 -20.50 -35.22 25.01
CA THR A 586 -19.08 -35.13 25.41
C THR A 586 -18.85 -34.43 26.74
N GLY A 587 -19.91 -34.19 27.52
CA GLY A 587 -19.84 -33.48 28.79
C GLY A 587 -19.70 -31.96 28.63
N GLY A 588 -20.21 -31.40 27.54
CA GLY A 588 -20.21 -29.95 27.29
C GLY A 588 -18.87 -29.40 26.78
N LYS A 589 -18.09 -30.21 26.07
CA LYS A 589 -16.81 -29.78 25.50
C LYS A 589 -17.02 -29.05 24.17
N TRP A 590 -16.43 -27.87 24.05
CA TRP A 590 -16.41 -27.12 22.79
C TRP A 590 -15.33 -27.63 21.84
N THR A 591 -15.69 -27.71 20.57
CA THR A 591 -14.77 -28.11 19.49
C THR A 591 -14.98 -27.22 18.26
N VAL A 592 -13.92 -27.04 17.46
CA VAL A 592 -14.03 -26.36 16.17
C VAL A 592 -14.56 -27.36 15.15
N VAL A 593 -15.63 -26.99 14.45
CA VAL A 593 -16.17 -27.81 13.37
C VAL A 593 -15.25 -27.66 12.15
N GLN A 594 -14.52 -28.73 11.83
CA GLN A 594 -13.80 -28.82 10.57
C GLN A 594 -14.76 -29.29 9.49
N THR A 595 -15.28 -28.37 8.68
CA THR A 595 -16.08 -28.74 7.52
C THR A 595 -15.16 -28.97 6.30
N HIS A 596 -15.46 -29.98 5.49
CA HIS A 596 -14.76 -30.22 4.21
C HIS A 596 -15.06 -29.15 3.14
N ALA A 597 -16.10 -28.36 3.37
CA ALA A 597 -16.43 -27.13 2.67
C ALA A 597 -16.58 -26.02 3.74
N PRO A 598 -15.54 -25.21 4.02
CA PRO A 598 -15.68 -24.09 4.95
C PRO A 598 -16.81 -23.17 4.47
N PRO A 599 -17.68 -22.67 5.37
CA PRO A 599 -18.64 -21.65 5.00
C PRO A 599 -17.87 -20.49 4.37
N LEU A 600 -18.25 -20.18 3.12
CA LEU A 600 -17.48 -19.43 2.12
C LEU A 600 -16.70 -18.24 2.71
N SER A 601 -15.38 -18.32 2.74
CA SER A 601 -14.56 -17.11 2.75
C SER A 601 -14.66 -16.48 1.37
N VAL A 602 -15.45 -15.41 1.25
CA VAL A 602 -15.58 -14.67 -0.01
C VAL A 602 -14.22 -14.08 -0.38
N THR A 603 -13.68 -14.51 -1.52
CA THR A 603 -12.46 -13.94 -2.09
C THR A 603 -12.87 -13.14 -3.31
N HIS A 604 -12.74 -11.82 -3.24
CA HIS A 604 -12.97 -10.90 -4.36
C HIS A 604 -11.72 -10.03 -4.62
N SER A 605 -11.52 -9.63 -5.86
CA SER A 605 -10.55 -8.62 -6.26
C SER A 605 -11.12 -7.21 -6.07
N THR A 606 -10.25 -6.20 -6.04
CA THR A 606 -10.69 -4.80 -5.96
C THR A 606 -11.39 -4.35 -7.24
N ASN A 607 -12.54 -3.68 -7.11
CA ASN A 607 -13.28 -3.09 -8.23
C ASN A 607 -13.06 -1.56 -8.29
N GLN A 608 -12.75 -1.02 -9.47
CA GLN A 608 -12.37 0.38 -9.64
C GLN A 608 -13.57 1.27 -10.01
N THR A 609 -13.57 2.53 -9.57
CA THR A 609 -14.62 3.49 -9.93
C THR A 609 -14.57 3.84 -11.42
N PHE A 610 -15.72 3.77 -12.10
CA PHE A 610 -15.88 4.11 -13.51
C PHE A 610 -16.43 5.54 -13.69
N ASP A 611 -15.79 6.38 -14.52
CA ASP A 611 -16.24 7.74 -14.84
C ASP A 611 -17.01 7.77 -16.18
N THR A 612 -18.29 8.14 -16.12
CA THR A 612 -19.18 8.16 -17.30
C THR A 612 -18.94 9.33 -18.23
N LYS A 613 -18.19 10.38 -17.82
CA LYS A 613 -17.82 11.49 -18.71
C LYS A 613 -16.99 11.03 -19.91
N ILE A 614 -16.34 9.88 -19.80
CA ILE A 614 -15.61 9.22 -20.89
C ILE A 614 -16.54 8.91 -22.08
N LEU A 615 -17.84 8.73 -21.86
CA LEU A 615 -18.82 8.41 -22.92
C LEU A 615 -19.49 9.64 -23.57
N GLN A 616 -19.31 10.85 -23.03
CA GLN A 616 -20.02 12.05 -23.50
C GLN A 616 -19.29 12.86 -24.57
N ASN A 617 -18.11 12.41 -25.02
CA ASN A 617 -17.35 13.10 -26.06
C ASN A 617 -17.74 12.73 -27.49
N TYR A 618 -18.96 12.26 -27.72
CA TYR A 618 -19.54 12.23 -29.07
C TYR A 618 -20.40 13.49 -29.26
N THR A 619 -19.86 14.46 -30.00
CA THR A 619 -20.66 15.44 -30.74
C THR A 619 -20.40 15.22 -32.23
N ASP A 620 -21.50 15.11 -32.98
CA ASP A 620 -21.67 14.70 -34.39
C ASP A 620 -20.60 15.13 -35.41
#